data_AF-A0A3D1R8I9-F1
#
_entry.id   AF-A0A3D1R8I9-F1
#
_cell.length_a   1.000
_cell.length_b   1.000
_cell.length_c   1.000
_cell.angle_alpha   90.00
_cell.angle_beta   90.00
_cell.angle_gamma   90.00
#
_symmetry.space_group_name_H-M   'P 1'
#
loop_
_entity.id
_entity.type
_entity.pdbx_description
1 polymer ?
#
loop_
_entity_poly.entity_id
_entity_poly.type
_entity_poly.pdbx_seq_one_letter_code
_entity_poly.pdbx_strand_id
1 'polypeptide(L)'
;MAESKDLTKGNGSKIATREQLLSERAELKAALARAPNARARLDLMISAPHAELIVPTLPAEEVYFTVKELGMNDSLELIHLAGPDQFRSFVDLDAWRRDRIDVPTGLLWLRAAATDHDDERFQKKLARLDIEVLELLLKTTMHIWDLTEDPDPEPSGPTYPSPEGQYLVEFLVEGAEYIGAKRLLDQLYAEDPFKAARMLEAIRWELPTELEESAYRWRNARLADLGFPDLAEALSFFAYVDPDAALPLLEKAPAVPEGFFLARIAPAERFFDRVVQRLDAEERGVLERQLVTLLNAVMVAESVEPGELEQVERALREARDTLSLGLEHAAQGDPSHAGALLA
;
A
#
# COMPACT_ATOMS: atom_id res chain seq x y z
N MET A 1 -24.82 -20.75 -20.84
CA MET A 1 -25.28 -21.75 -19.84
C MET A 1 -24.02 -22.39 -19.26
N ALA A 2 -23.42 -21.76 -18.26
CA ALA A 2 -22.25 -22.24 -17.55
C ALA A 2 -22.38 -21.79 -16.09
N GLU A 3 -22.12 -22.72 -15.19
CA GLU A 3 -22.64 -22.82 -13.83
C GLU A 3 -22.25 -21.66 -12.90
N SER A 4 -23.29 -21.09 -12.26
CA SER A 4 -23.18 -20.31 -11.04
C SER A 4 -22.63 -21.22 -9.94
N LYS A 5 -21.39 -21.00 -9.50
CA LYS A 5 -20.89 -21.61 -8.26
C LYS A 5 -21.43 -20.79 -7.09
N ASP A 6 -22.56 -21.24 -6.55
CA ASP A 6 -23.05 -20.82 -5.24
C ASP A 6 -22.03 -21.27 -4.17
N LEU A 7 -21.40 -20.28 -3.53
CA LEU A 7 -20.61 -20.50 -2.32
C LEU A 7 -21.56 -20.34 -1.12
N THR A 8 -21.82 -21.45 -0.42
CA THR A 8 -22.66 -21.49 0.78
C THR A 8 -21.83 -21.35 2.05
N LYS A 9 -22.24 -20.43 2.94
CA LYS A 9 -22.56 -20.75 4.35
C LYS A 9 -23.54 -19.71 4.91
N GLY A 10 -24.45 -20.20 5.73
CA GLY A 10 -25.71 -19.54 6.07
C GLY A 10 -25.60 -18.46 7.13
N ASN A 11 -26.42 -17.42 6.96
CA ASN A 11 -27.41 -16.96 7.93
C ASN A 11 -28.19 -15.80 7.28
N GLY A 12 -29.44 -16.02 6.84
CA GLY A 12 -30.49 -15.01 6.63
C GLY A 12 -30.29 -13.78 5.71
N SER A 13 -29.08 -13.43 5.28
CA SER A 13 -28.81 -12.34 4.35
C SER A 13 -28.74 -12.90 2.93
N LYS A 14 -29.48 -12.31 1.99
CA LYS A 14 -29.31 -12.63 0.56
C LYS A 14 -27.85 -12.33 0.21
N ILE A 15 -27.09 -13.35 -0.19
CA ILE A 15 -25.72 -13.16 -0.68
C ILE A 15 -25.84 -12.26 -1.92
N ALA A 16 -25.17 -11.10 -1.89
CA ALA A 16 -25.15 -10.18 -3.02
C ALA A 16 -24.65 -10.90 -4.28
N THR A 17 -25.32 -10.69 -5.41
CA THR A 17 -24.89 -11.28 -6.66
C THR A 17 -23.57 -10.65 -7.11
N ARG A 18 -22.78 -11.36 -7.92
CA ARG A 18 -21.54 -10.81 -8.50
C ARG A 18 -21.80 -9.50 -9.26
N GLU A 19 -22.92 -9.45 -9.98
CA GLU A 19 -23.33 -8.26 -10.73
C GLU A 19 -23.65 -7.08 -9.82
N GLN A 20 -24.33 -7.33 -8.69
CA GLN A 20 -24.60 -6.34 -7.67
C GLN A 20 -23.30 -5.78 -7.07
N LEU A 21 -22.36 -6.64 -6.67
CA LEU A 21 -21.07 -6.20 -6.11
C LEU A 21 -20.24 -5.40 -7.13
N LEU A 22 -20.29 -5.74 -8.42
CA LEU A 22 -19.62 -4.98 -9.46
C LEU A 22 -20.24 -3.59 -9.65
N SER A 23 -21.57 -3.48 -9.60
CA SER A 23 -22.28 -2.19 -9.66
C SER A 23 -21.95 -1.33 -8.45
N GLU A 24 -22.08 -1.88 -7.24
CA GLU A 24 -21.79 -1.18 -5.98
C GLU A 24 -20.32 -0.72 -5.91
N ARG A 25 -19.38 -1.56 -6.39
CA ARG A 25 -17.97 -1.19 -6.51
C ARG A 25 -17.77 -0.03 -7.48
N ALA A 26 -18.40 -0.06 -8.66
CA ALA A 26 -18.28 1.01 -9.65
C ALA A 26 -18.86 2.34 -9.12
N GLU A 27 -20.00 2.28 -8.44
CA GLU A 27 -20.63 3.42 -7.78
C GLU A 27 -19.73 4.00 -6.68
N LEU A 28 -19.14 3.13 -5.84
CA LEU A 28 -18.20 3.53 -4.80
C LEU A 28 -16.96 4.20 -5.41
N LYS A 29 -16.34 3.62 -6.45
CA LYS A 29 -15.20 4.24 -7.14
C LYS A 29 -15.56 5.63 -7.67
N ALA A 30 -16.72 5.79 -8.31
CA ALA A 30 -17.18 7.08 -8.81
C ALA A 30 -17.49 8.08 -7.68
N ALA A 31 -17.93 7.61 -6.51
CA ALA A 31 -18.16 8.46 -5.34
C ALA A 31 -16.84 8.91 -4.68
N LEU A 32 -15.89 7.98 -4.51
CA LEU A 32 -14.53 8.28 -4.06
C LEU A 32 -13.87 9.31 -4.96
N ALA A 33 -14.09 9.19 -6.27
CA ALA A 33 -13.55 10.12 -7.25
C ALA A 33 -13.99 11.59 -7.04
N ARG A 34 -15.15 11.78 -6.40
CA ARG A 34 -15.76 13.09 -6.14
C ARG A 34 -15.62 13.51 -4.68
N ALA A 35 -14.99 12.71 -3.84
CA ALA A 35 -14.89 12.96 -2.42
C ALA A 35 -13.99 14.19 -2.13
N PRO A 36 -14.45 15.14 -1.30
CA PRO A 36 -13.74 16.40 -1.07
C PRO A 36 -12.52 16.28 -0.13
N ASN A 37 -12.36 15.17 0.60
CA ASN A 37 -11.25 14.94 1.53
C ASN A 37 -11.17 13.45 1.93
N ALA A 38 -10.10 13.05 2.63
CA ALA A 38 -9.98 11.69 3.15
C ALA A 38 -11.09 11.26 4.10
N ARG A 39 -11.66 12.17 4.92
CA ARG A 39 -12.76 11.81 5.80
C ARG A 39 -13.98 11.33 5.03
N ALA A 40 -14.36 12.05 3.97
CA ALA A 40 -15.45 11.65 3.10
C ALA A 40 -15.16 10.31 2.39
N ARG A 41 -13.90 10.04 2.00
CA ARG A 41 -13.50 8.75 1.41
C ARG A 41 -13.63 7.60 2.39
N LEU A 42 -13.14 7.79 3.63
CA LEU A 42 -13.32 6.83 4.71
C LEU A 42 -14.81 6.53 4.90
N ASP A 43 -15.63 7.56 5.10
CA ASP A 43 -17.07 7.42 5.36
C ASP A 43 -17.77 6.66 4.21
N LEU A 44 -17.41 6.94 2.95
CA LEU A 44 -17.91 6.22 1.78
C LEU A 44 -17.51 4.74 1.76
N MET A 45 -16.26 4.41 2.10
CA MET A 45 -15.77 3.02 2.11
C MET A 45 -16.39 2.19 3.22
N ILE A 46 -16.46 2.72 4.45
CA ILE A 46 -17.01 1.99 5.60
C ILE A 46 -18.53 1.86 5.55
N SER A 47 -19.21 2.85 4.95
CA SER A 47 -20.68 2.85 4.85
C SER A 47 -21.19 2.19 3.56
N ALA A 48 -20.30 1.71 2.70
CA ALA A 48 -20.70 1.05 1.45
C ALA A 48 -21.53 -0.21 1.73
N PRO A 49 -22.60 -0.45 0.96
CA PRO A 49 -23.24 -1.76 0.97
C PRO A 49 -22.19 -2.85 0.71
N HIS A 50 -22.19 -3.90 1.52
CA HIS A 50 -21.19 -4.97 1.41
C HIS A 50 -19.72 -4.48 1.42
N ALA A 51 -19.40 -3.43 2.21
CA ALA A 51 -18.03 -2.90 2.35
C ALA A 51 -16.97 -4.00 2.53
N GLU A 52 -17.30 -5.00 3.33
CA GLU A 52 -16.48 -6.20 3.58
C GLU A 52 -16.08 -7.02 2.36
N LEU A 53 -16.88 -6.95 1.29
CA LEU A 53 -16.63 -7.64 0.02
C LEU A 53 -16.09 -6.69 -1.05
N ILE A 54 -16.35 -5.39 -0.93
CA ILE A 54 -16.00 -4.39 -1.94
C ILE A 54 -14.66 -3.72 -1.66
N VAL A 55 -14.42 -3.27 -0.41
CA VAL A 55 -13.18 -2.58 -0.03
C VAL A 55 -11.93 -3.41 -0.38
N PRO A 56 -11.89 -4.74 -0.12
CA PRO A 56 -10.79 -5.61 -0.55
C PRO A 56 -10.49 -5.63 -2.06
N THR A 57 -11.44 -5.18 -2.89
CA THR A 57 -11.32 -5.17 -4.36
C THR A 57 -10.98 -3.79 -4.93
N LEU A 58 -10.89 -2.77 -4.08
CA LEU A 58 -10.39 -1.46 -4.45
C LEU A 58 -8.86 -1.51 -4.65
N PRO A 59 -8.28 -0.61 -5.46
CA PRO A 59 -6.83 -0.44 -5.51
C PRO A 59 -6.25 -0.21 -4.11
N ALA A 60 -5.12 -0.83 -3.79
CA ALA A 60 -4.52 -0.73 -2.46
C ALA A 60 -4.13 0.72 -2.12
N GLU A 61 -3.60 1.46 -3.10
CA GLU A 61 -3.19 2.86 -2.96
C GLU A 61 -4.36 3.76 -2.52
N GLU A 62 -5.57 3.51 -3.03
CA GLU A 62 -6.78 4.26 -2.68
C GLU A 62 -7.07 4.18 -1.18
N VAL A 63 -6.99 2.97 -0.64
CA VAL A 63 -7.23 2.69 0.77
C VAL A 63 -6.06 3.19 1.62
N TYR A 64 -4.84 2.87 1.21
CA TYR A 64 -3.60 3.24 1.88
C TYR A 64 -3.51 4.75 2.11
N PHE A 65 -3.62 5.51 1.03
CA PHE A 65 -3.41 6.93 1.12
C PHE A 65 -4.57 7.64 1.83
N THR A 66 -5.79 7.09 1.80
CA THR A 66 -6.90 7.57 2.64
C THR A 66 -6.54 7.41 4.13
N VAL A 67 -5.97 6.28 4.52
CA VAL A 67 -5.46 6.05 5.89
C VAL A 67 -4.34 7.03 6.23
N LYS A 68 -3.40 7.26 5.31
CA LYS A 68 -2.28 8.18 5.54
C LYS A 68 -2.73 9.63 5.73
N GLU A 69 -3.67 10.12 4.93
CA GLU A 69 -4.18 11.50 5.04
C GLU A 69 -4.94 11.74 6.36
N LEU A 70 -5.71 10.76 6.84
CA LEU A 70 -6.44 10.88 8.11
C LEU A 70 -5.57 10.59 9.34
N GLY A 71 -4.57 9.73 9.18
CA GLY A 71 -3.88 9.10 10.28
C GLY A 71 -4.47 7.73 10.60
N MET A 72 -3.58 6.85 11.07
CA MET A 72 -3.87 5.43 11.27
C MET A 72 -4.93 5.19 12.36
N ASN A 73 -4.86 5.94 13.47
CA ASN A 73 -5.79 5.79 14.60
C ASN A 73 -7.23 6.16 14.22
N ASP A 74 -7.42 7.13 13.32
CA ASP A 74 -8.73 7.56 12.85
C ASP A 74 -9.29 6.66 11.73
N SER A 75 -8.52 5.66 11.30
CA SER A 75 -8.83 4.81 10.15
C SER A 75 -8.82 3.31 10.46
N LEU A 76 -8.80 2.91 11.73
CA LEU A 76 -8.69 1.50 12.14
C LEU A 76 -9.76 0.60 11.50
N GLU A 77 -11.01 1.06 11.42
CA GLU A 77 -12.10 0.32 10.77
C GLU A 77 -11.78 0.01 9.30
N LEU A 78 -11.27 1.00 8.56
CA LEU A 78 -10.86 0.82 7.17
C LEU A 78 -9.66 -0.14 7.03
N ILE A 79 -8.70 -0.06 7.95
CA ILE A 79 -7.56 -0.99 8.00
C ILE A 79 -8.06 -2.41 8.26
N HIS A 80 -9.07 -2.60 9.11
CA HIS A 80 -9.68 -3.91 9.36
C HIS A 80 -10.42 -4.46 8.13
N LEU A 81 -11.13 -3.61 7.37
CA LEU A 81 -11.79 -3.96 6.11
C LEU A 81 -10.83 -4.32 4.98
N ALA A 82 -9.61 -3.77 4.98
CA ALA A 82 -8.63 -4.03 3.94
C ALA A 82 -8.31 -5.53 3.80
N GLY A 83 -8.20 -5.99 2.56
CA GLY A 83 -7.81 -7.36 2.24
C GLY A 83 -6.33 -7.64 2.56
N PRO A 84 -5.91 -8.92 2.62
CA PRO A 84 -4.51 -9.29 2.89
C PRO A 84 -3.50 -8.71 1.89
N ASP A 85 -3.83 -8.73 0.59
CA ASP A 85 -2.96 -8.14 -0.44
C ASP A 85 -2.82 -6.63 -0.29
N GLN A 86 -3.93 -5.92 -0.01
CA GLN A 86 -3.90 -4.49 0.23
C GLN A 86 -3.06 -4.16 1.46
N PHE A 87 -3.23 -4.91 2.56
CA PHE A 87 -2.47 -4.69 3.78
C PHE A 87 -0.96 -4.88 3.57
N ARG A 88 -0.56 -5.90 2.79
CA ARG A 88 0.84 -6.07 2.40
C ARG A 88 1.35 -4.85 1.62
N SER A 89 0.56 -4.32 0.69
CA SER A 89 0.92 -3.09 -0.02
C SER A 89 1.06 -1.88 0.91
N PHE A 90 0.29 -1.80 2.01
CA PHE A 90 0.46 -0.70 2.99
C PHE A 90 1.84 -0.76 3.65
N VAL A 91 2.28 -1.97 4.01
CA VAL A 91 3.62 -2.20 4.57
C VAL A 91 4.70 -1.90 3.53
N ASP A 92 4.53 -2.36 2.29
CA ASP A 92 5.47 -2.08 1.18
C ASP A 92 5.64 -0.57 0.90
N LEU A 93 4.55 0.21 1.03
CA LEU A 93 4.55 1.65 0.74
C LEU A 93 5.08 2.51 1.90
N ASP A 94 4.94 2.07 3.15
CA ASP A 94 5.17 2.93 4.33
C ASP A 94 6.33 2.49 5.22
N ALA A 95 6.52 1.17 5.38
CA ALA A 95 7.45 0.60 6.35
C ALA A 95 8.87 0.43 5.81
N TRP A 96 9.26 1.21 4.80
CA TRP A 96 10.56 1.10 4.15
C TRP A 96 11.23 2.47 4.03
N ARG A 97 12.56 2.48 4.16
CA ARG A 97 13.42 3.62 3.86
C ARG A 97 14.51 3.11 2.94
N ARG A 98 14.36 3.39 1.65
CA ARG A 98 15.12 2.82 0.55
C ARG A 98 15.03 1.29 0.55
N ASP A 99 16.13 0.63 0.90
CA ASP A 99 16.35 -0.81 0.92
C ASP A 99 16.24 -1.43 2.31
N ARG A 100 15.93 -0.63 3.33
CA ARG A 100 15.79 -1.09 4.72
C ARG A 100 14.36 -0.96 5.21
N ILE A 101 13.96 -1.91 6.03
CA ILE A 101 12.67 -1.85 6.71
C ILE A 101 12.75 -0.84 7.88
N ASP A 102 11.74 0.01 8.00
CA ASP A 102 11.50 0.84 9.17
C ASP A 102 10.66 0.04 10.18
N VAL A 103 11.35 -0.60 11.11
CA VAL A 103 10.74 -1.50 12.11
C VAL A 103 9.65 -0.81 12.94
N PRO A 104 9.81 0.44 13.42
CA PRO A 104 8.76 1.13 14.16
C PRO A 104 7.47 1.29 13.35
N THR A 105 7.57 1.69 12.08
CA THR A 105 6.43 1.84 11.18
C THR A 105 5.80 0.49 10.84
N GLY A 106 6.60 -0.56 10.61
CA GLY A 106 6.09 -1.91 10.37
C GLY A 106 5.27 -2.45 11.54
N LEU A 107 5.80 -2.33 12.77
CA LEU A 107 5.07 -2.74 13.98
C LEU A 107 3.82 -1.89 14.23
N LEU A 108 3.85 -0.61 13.86
CA LEU A 108 2.69 0.28 13.92
C LEU A 108 1.55 -0.22 13.02
N TRP A 109 1.84 -0.60 11.77
CA TRP A 109 0.85 -1.18 10.85
C TRP A 109 0.27 -2.50 11.37
N LEU A 110 1.12 -3.40 11.88
CA LEU A 110 0.68 -4.66 12.47
C LEU A 110 -0.25 -4.42 13.66
N ARG A 111 0.11 -3.50 14.54
CA ARG A 111 -0.71 -3.16 15.71
C ARG A 111 -2.07 -2.58 15.31
N ALA A 112 -2.12 -1.74 14.29
CA ALA A 112 -3.35 -1.13 13.81
C ALA A 112 -4.27 -2.11 13.08
N ALA A 113 -3.72 -3.15 12.46
CA ALA A 113 -4.53 -4.20 11.82
C ALA A 113 -5.01 -5.27 12.80
N ALA A 114 -4.44 -5.34 13.99
CA ALA A 114 -4.77 -6.35 15.00
C ALA A 114 -5.93 -5.88 15.90
N THR A 115 -6.91 -6.76 16.11
CA THR A 115 -8.01 -6.60 17.08
C THR A 115 -7.80 -7.48 18.32
N ASP A 116 -8.56 -7.24 19.39
CA ASP A 116 -8.17 -7.71 20.73
C ASP A 116 -8.11 -9.24 20.87
N HIS A 117 -8.84 -10.06 20.08
CA HIS A 117 -8.80 -11.54 20.17
C HIS A 117 -9.20 -12.27 18.87
N ASP A 118 -8.56 -13.42 18.59
CA ASP A 118 -8.88 -14.43 17.54
C ASP A 118 -9.39 -13.86 16.22
N ASP A 119 -8.62 -12.94 15.65
CA ASP A 119 -8.98 -12.26 14.41
C ASP A 119 -8.48 -13.02 13.18
N GLU A 120 -9.34 -13.87 12.63
CA GLU A 120 -9.07 -14.58 11.37
C GLU A 120 -8.65 -13.63 10.22
N ARG A 121 -9.07 -12.35 10.23
CA ARG A 121 -8.68 -11.39 9.19
C ARG A 121 -7.26 -10.94 9.39
N PHE A 122 -6.88 -10.62 10.63
CA PHE A 122 -5.50 -10.29 10.96
C PHE A 122 -4.55 -11.46 10.66
N GLN A 123 -4.96 -12.68 10.99
CA GLN A 123 -4.19 -13.88 10.67
C GLN A 123 -4.00 -14.07 9.16
N LYS A 124 -5.04 -13.83 8.36
CA LYS A 124 -4.91 -13.83 6.88
C LYS A 124 -3.97 -12.74 6.37
N LYS A 125 -3.92 -11.57 7.04
CA LYS A 125 -2.96 -10.49 6.72
C LYS A 125 -1.54 -10.90 7.05
N LEU A 126 -1.29 -11.45 8.25
CA LEU A 126 0.02 -11.97 8.66
C LEU A 126 0.51 -13.06 7.71
N ALA A 127 -0.31 -14.06 7.43
CA ALA A 127 0.03 -15.15 6.51
C ALA A 127 0.29 -14.68 5.06
N ARG A 128 -0.14 -13.45 4.71
CA ARG A 128 0.11 -12.85 3.40
C ARG A 128 1.36 -11.98 3.36
N LEU A 129 1.83 -11.47 4.50
CA LEU A 129 3.11 -10.78 4.58
C LEU A 129 4.26 -11.75 4.28
N ASP A 130 5.35 -11.20 3.75
CA ASP A 130 6.55 -11.98 3.49
C ASP A 130 7.15 -12.43 4.82
N ILE A 131 7.60 -13.68 4.87
CA ILE A 131 8.17 -14.24 6.10
C ILE A 131 9.43 -13.47 6.52
N GLU A 132 10.24 -13.04 5.54
CA GLU A 132 11.45 -12.26 5.77
C GLU A 132 11.13 -10.89 6.40
N VAL A 133 9.99 -10.29 6.07
CA VAL A 133 9.53 -9.05 6.70
C VAL A 133 9.17 -9.29 8.16
N LEU A 134 8.44 -10.37 8.46
CA LEU A 134 8.09 -10.72 9.84
C LEU A 134 9.35 -11.05 10.66
N GLU A 135 10.29 -11.80 10.09
CA GLU A 135 11.57 -12.14 10.70
C GLU A 135 12.41 -10.89 10.98
N LEU A 136 12.50 -9.94 10.04
CA LEU A 136 13.20 -8.67 10.27
C LEU A 136 12.59 -7.85 11.40
N LEU A 137 11.26 -7.74 11.45
CA LEU A 137 10.55 -7.02 12.51
C LEU A 137 10.84 -7.64 13.89
N LEU A 138 10.78 -8.97 13.99
CA LEU A 138 11.05 -9.67 15.24
C LEU A 138 12.53 -9.61 15.61
N LYS A 139 13.43 -9.97 14.68
CA LYS A 139 14.88 -10.00 14.90
C LYS A 139 15.46 -8.68 15.38
N THR A 140 14.92 -7.56 14.92
CA THR A 140 15.39 -6.22 15.33
C THR A 140 14.84 -5.81 16.69
N THR A 141 13.75 -6.44 17.17
CA THR A 141 13.07 -6.08 18.41
C THR A 141 13.27 -7.04 19.56
N MET A 142 13.90 -8.19 19.34
CA MET A 142 14.14 -9.17 20.40
C MET A 142 15.47 -9.92 20.26
N HIS A 143 15.95 -10.40 21.40
CA HIS A 143 17.00 -11.39 21.53
C HIS A 143 16.38 -12.72 21.98
N ILE A 144 16.83 -13.84 21.41
CA ILE A 144 16.27 -15.17 21.68
C ILE A 144 17.33 -15.99 22.40
N TRP A 145 17.10 -16.24 23.69
CA TRP A 145 17.91 -17.12 24.52
C TRP A 145 17.46 -18.57 24.35
N ASP A 146 18.37 -19.48 24.02
CA ASP A 146 18.10 -20.92 23.97
C ASP A 146 18.43 -21.55 25.33
N LEU A 147 17.40 -21.98 26.06
CA LEU A 147 17.51 -22.53 27.41
C LEU A 147 18.17 -23.91 27.45
N THR A 148 18.39 -24.54 26.29
CA THR A 148 19.16 -25.78 26.18
C THR A 148 20.66 -25.52 26.09
N GLU A 149 21.06 -24.36 25.58
CA GLU A 149 22.46 -23.92 25.49
C GLU A 149 22.88 -23.14 26.73
N ASP A 150 22.01 -22.23 27.20
CA ASP A 150 22.20 -21.42 28.40
C ASP A 150 20.97 -21.54 29.32
N PRO A 151 20.99 -22.45 30.32
CA PRO A 151 19.84 -22.74 31.17
C PRO A 151 19.43 -21.62 32.14
N ASP A 152 20.29 -20.62 32.40
CA ASP A 152 20.03 -19.55 33.37
C ASP A 152 20.49 -18.19 32.81
N PRO A 153 19.85 -17.70 31.73
CA PRO A 153 20.23 -16.44 31.12
C PRO A 153 19.83 -15.26 32.04
N GLU A 154 20.58 -14.16 31.96
CA GLU A 154 20.34 -12.93 32.73
C GLU A 154 19.84 -11.79 31.81
N PRO A 155 18.58 -11.83 31.35
CA PRO A 155 18.01 -10.78 30.50
C PRO A 155 17.86 -9.47 31.28
N SER A 156 18.05 -8.37 30.57
CA SER A 156 17.96 -7.01 31.09
C SER A 156 16.58 -6.37 30.86
N GLY A 157 15.86 -6.83 29.84
CA GLY A 157 14.56 -6.32 29.43
C GLY A 157 13.36 -7.20 29.82
N PRO A 158 12.14 -6.80 29.43
CA PRO A 158 10.96 -7.64 29.54
C PRO A 158 11.16 -8.95 28.78
N THR A 159 10.68 -10.05 29.37
CA THR A 159 10.84 -11.37 28.77
C THR A 159 9.53 -12.08 28.49
N TYR A 160 9.56 -12.98 27.53
CA TYR A 160 8.48 -13.89 27.16
C TYR A 160 9.02 -15.31 27.08
N PRO A 161 8.64 -16.21 28.01
CA PRO A 161 9.00 -17.63 27.89
C PRO A 161 8.17 -18.26 26.77
N SER A 162 8.84 -18.99 25.87
CA SER A 162 8.11 -19.68 24.82
C SER A 162 7.22 -20.80 25.40
N PRO A 163 6.03 -21.06 24.84
CA PRO A 163 5.10 -22.07 25.36
C PRO A 163 5.67 -23.48 25.45
N GLU A 164 6.60 -23.83 24.56
CA GLU A 164 7.32 -25.10 24.56
C GLU A 164 8.45 -25.18 25.60
N GLY A 165 8.84 -24.04 26.18
CA GLY A 165 9.86 -23.94 27.23
C GLY A 165 11.31 -24.05 26.74
N GLN A 166 11.56 -24.00 25.43
CA GLN A 166 12.90 -24.06 24.84
C GLN A 166 13.57 -22.68 24.80
N TYR A 167 12.81 -21.62 24.59
CA TYR A 167 13.34 -20.28 24.41
C TYR A 167 12.85 -19.30 25.47
N LEU A 168 13.69 -18.34 25.80
CA LEU A 168 13.31 -17.12 26.50
C LEU A 168 13.55 -15.94 25.56
N VAL A 169 12.48 -15.27 25.16
CA VAL A 169 12.55 -14.09 24.30
C VAL A 169 12.71 -12.86 25.18
N GLU A 170 13.78 -12.10 25.00
CA GLU A 170 14.00 -10.79 25.62
C GLU A 170 13.67 -9.69 24.60
N PHE A 171 12.79 -8.77 24.95
CA PHE A 171 12.48 -7.63 24.09
C PHE A 171 13.51 -6.51 24.27
N LEU A 172 14.07 -6.03 23.15
CA LEU A 172 15.10 -4.98 23.09
C LEU A 172 14.50 -3.58 22.85
N VAL A 173 13.18 -3.50 22.84
CA VAL A 173 12.40 -2.28 22.56
C VAL A 173 11.41 -2.00 23.68
N GLU A 174 10.94 -0.76 23.77
CA GLU A 174 10.01 -0.30 24.80
C GLU A 174 8.75 0.35 24.21
N GLY A 175 7.77 0.67 25.07
CA GLY A 175 6.59 1.44 24.70
C GLY A 175 5.76 0.80 23.58
N ALA A 176 5.52 1.58 22.52
CA ALA A 176 4.68 1.19 21.40
C ALA A 176 5.21 -0.02 20.62
N GLU A 177 6.53 -0.08 20.44
CA GLU A 177 7.22 -1.14 19.70
C GLU A 177 7.19 -2.46 20.48
N TYR A 178 7.46 -2.41 21.78
CA TYR A 178 7.30 -3.57 22.67
C TYR A 178 5.89 -4.18 22.59
N ILE A 179 4.86 -3.34 22.67
CA ILE A 179 3.46 -3.79 22.57
C ILE A 179 3.21 -4.44 21.21
N GLY A 180 3.71 -3.85 20.12
CA GLY A 180 3.57 -4.38 18.76
C GLY A 180 4.27 -5.73 18.58
N ALA A 181 5.55 -5.81 18.97
CA ALA A 181 6.37 -7.01 18.85
C ALA A 181 5.82 -8.16 19.70
N LYS A 182 5.45 -7.89 20.96
CA LYS A 182 4.84 -8.89 21.83
C LYS A 182 3.52 -9.39 21.24
N ARG A 183 2.68 -8.49 20.74
CA ARG A 183 1.39 -8.87 20.13
C ARG A 183 1.58 -9.71 18.87
N LEU A 184 2.57 -9.37 18.03
CA LEU A 184 2.91 -10.20 16.86
C LEU A 184 3.31 -11.62 17.32
N LEU A 185 4.18 -11.74 18.32
CA LEU A 185 4.59 -13.04 18.85
C LEU A 185 3.41 -13.83 19.43
N ASP A 186 2.54 -13.18 20.22
CA ASP A 186 1.33 -13.80 20.77
C ASP A 186 0.44 -14.36 19.63
N GLN A 187 0.30 -13.62 18.53
CA GLN A 187 -0.54 -14.01 17.39
C GLN A 187 0.05 -15.16 16.56
N LEU A 188 1.38 -15.20 16.40
CA LEU A 188 2.07 -16.31 15.74
C LEU A 188 1.91 -17.62 16.53
N TYR A 189 2.04 -17.55 17.86
CA TYR A 189 1.81 -18.71 18.72
C TYR A 189 0.34 -19.13 18.77
N ALA A 190 -0.60 -18.19 18.73
CA ALA A 190 -2.03 -18.50 18.66
C ALA A 190 -2.41 -19.21 17.35
N GLU A 191 -1.77 -18.86 16.22
CA GLU A 191 -2.01 -19.49 14.93
C GLU A 191 -1.40 -20.90 14.86
N ASP A 192 -0.11 -21.02 15.12
CA ASP A 192 0.64 -22.28 15.00
C ASP A 192 1.90 -22.26 15.87
N PRO A 193 1.85 -22.87 17.08
CA PRO A 193 2.99 -22.90 17.99
C PRO A 193 4.26 -23.53 17.38
N PHE A 194 4.10 -24.50 16.47
CA PHE A 194 5.25 -25.17 15.85
C PHE A 194 5.93 -24.26 14.82
N LYS A 195 5.15 -23.53 14.01
CA LYS A 195 5.72 -22.52 13.10
C LYS A 195 6.35 -21.37 13.87
N ALA A 196 5.72 -20.89 14.94
CA ALA A 196 6.28 -19.83 15.78
C ALA A 196 7.64 -20.22 16.37
N ALA A 197 7.76 -21.41 16.97
CA ALA A 197 9.03 -21.90 17.50
C ALA A 197 10.11 -22.06 16.40
N ARG A 198 9.73 -22.51 15.19
CA ARG A 198 10.65 -22.56 14.04
C ARG A 198 11.11 -21.19 13.58
N MET A 199 10.23 -20.20 13.62
CA MET A 199 10.57 -18.81 13.29
C MET A 199 11.54 -18.22 14.32
N LEU A 200 11.34 -18.50 15.62
CA LEU A 200 12.32 -18.12 16.65
C LEU A 200 13.71 -18.71 16.37
N GLU A 201 13.77 -19.98 15.98
CA GLU A 201 15.03 -20.61 15.59
C GLU A 201 15.65 -19.97 14.34
N ALA A 202 14.85 -19.67 13.30
CA ALA A 202 15.32 -18.98 12.10
C ALA A 202 15.91 -17.59 12.44
N ILE A 203 15.21 -16.82 13.26
CA ILE A 203 15.63 -15.49 13.71
C ILE A 203 17.00 -15.53 14.41
N ARG A 204 17.35 -16.60 15.14
CA ARG A 204 18.68 -16.72 15.76
C ARG A 204 19.80 -16.81 14.73
N TRP A 205 19.59 -17.53 13.64
CA TRP A 205 20.64 -17.90 12.69
C TRP A 205 20.72 -17.01 11.45
N GLU A 206 19.60 -16.49 10.98
CA GLU A 206 19.56 -15.72 9.74
C GLU A 206 20.25 -14.36 9.87
N LEU A 207 20.92 -13.95 8.80
CA LEU A 207 21.61 -12.66 8.75
C LEU A 207 20.62 -11.56 8.35
N PRO A 208 20.57 -10.42 9.07
CA PRO A 208 19.66 -9.32 8.72
C PRO A 208 19.80 -8.87 7.27
N THR A 209 21.03 -8.84 6.74
CA THR A 209 21.31 -8.39 5.37
C THR A 209 20.71 -9.32 4.30
N GLU A 210 20.69 -10.63 4.53
CA GLU A 210 20.11 -11.59 3.58
C GLU A 210 18.58 -11.50 3.55
N LEU A 211 17.99 -11.27 4.74
CA LEU A 211 16.56 -11.01 4.89
C LEU A 211 16.16 -9.68 4.23
N GLU A 212 16.90 -8.60 4.48
CA GLU A 212 16.66 -7.28 3.88
C GLU A 212 16.72 -7.36 2.35
N GLU A 213 17.75 -7.99 1.77
CA GLU A 213 17.88 -8.12 0.32
C GLU A 213 16.73 -8.92 -0.30
N SER A 214 16.31 -10.01 0.35
CA SER A 214 15.23 -10.86 -0.14
C SER A 214 13.87 -10.15 -0.05
N ALA A 215 13.56 -9.56 1.10
CA ALA A 215 12.34 -8.77 1.29
C ALA A 215 12.29 -7.57 0.34
N TYR A 216 13.42 -6.88 0.13
CA TYR A 216 13.50 -5.74 -0.79
C TYR A 216 13.22 -6.13 -2.24
N ARG A 217 13.77 -7.26 -2.71
CA ARG A 217 13.47 -7.79 -4.06
C ARG A 217 11.99 -8.10 -4.24
N TRP A 218 11.37 -8.75 -3.27
CA TRP A 218 9.94 -9.07 -3.32
C TRP A 218 9.05 -7.82 -3.26
N ARG A 219 9.38 -6.86 -2.41
CA ARG A 219 8.74 -5.54 -2.38
C ARG A 219 8.81 -4.86 -3.74
N ASN A 220 10.00 -4.75 -4.34
CA ASN A 220 10.16 -4.06 -5.62
C ASN A 220 9.36 -4.71 -6.75
N ALA A 221 9.28 -6.05 -6.78
CA ALA A 221 8.44 -6.75 -7.75
C ALA A 221 6.96 -6.37 -7.59
N ARG A 222 6.47 -6.23 -6.35
CA ARG A 222 5.08 -5.82 -6.09
C ARG A 222 4.83 -4.34 -6.34
N LEU A 223 5.80 -3.47 -6.04
CA LEU A 223 5.70 -2.06 -6.40
C LEU A 223 5.65 -1.91 -7.93
N ALA A 224 6.39 -2.73 -8.69
CA ALA A 224 6.27 -2.77 -10.14
C ALA A 224 4.86 -3.17 -10.62
N ASP A 225 4.20 -4.12 -9.94
CA ASP A 225 2.79 -4.46 -10.21
C ASP A 225 1.82 -3.30 -9.91
N LEU A 226 2.18 -2.39 -8.99
CA LEU A 226 1.46 -1.14 -8.71
C LEU A 226 1.84 -0.01 -9.69
N GLY A 227 2.73 -0.27 -10.64
CA GLY A 227 3.16 0.69 -11.65
C GLY A 227 4.34 1.57 -11.22
N PHE A 228 5.11 1.17 -10.21
CA PHE A 228 6.40 1.81 -9.90
C PHE A 228 7.48 1.25 -10.81
N PRO A 229 8.05 2.07 -11.72
CA PRO A 229 9.09 1.60 -12.62
C PRO A 229 10.41 1.32 -11.88
N ASP A 230 11.33 0.64 -12.54
CA ASP A 230 12.70 0.59 -12.04
C ASP A 230 13.39 1.96 -12.15
N LEU A 231 14.53 2.12 -11.48
CA LEU A 231 15.24 3.41 -11.45
C LEU A 231 15.69 3.88 -12.85
N ALA A 232 16.08 2.96 -13.74
CA ALA A 232 16.56 3.33 -15.07
C ALA A 232 15.40 3.84 -15.95
N GLU A 233 14.26 3.15 -15.89
CA GLU A 233 13.02 3.59 -16.52
C GLU A 233 12.55 4.92 -15.93
N ALA A 234 12.52 5.07 -14.61
CA ALA A 234 12.15 6.32 -13.94
C ALA A 234 13.02 7.51 -14.39
N LEU A 235 14.34 7.35 -14.43
CA LEU A 235 15.26 8.40 -14.88
C LEU A 235 15.08 8.76 -16.37
N SER A 236 14.57 7.83 -17.18
CA SER A 236 14.30 8.09 -18.61
C SER A 236 13.23 9.16 -18.83
N PHE A 237 12.32 9.37 -17.88
CA PHE A 237 11.29 10.42 -17.94
C PHE A 237 11.88 11.83 -17.83
N PHE A 238 13.08 11.95 -17.27
CA PHE A 238 13.83 13.21 -17.15
C PHE A 238 14.86 13.40 -18.26
N ALA A 239 14.92 12.47 -19.23
CA ALA A 239 15.76 12.62 -20.39
C ALA A 239 15.33 13.86 -21.18
N TYR A 240 16.32 14.59 -21.73
CA TYR A 240 16.03 15.73 -22.57
C TYR A 240 15.22 15.31 -23.80
N VAL A 241 14.12 16.02 -24.03
CA VAL A 241 13.30 15.94 -25.24
C VAL A 241 13.33 17.32 -25.90
N ASP A 242 13.47 17.34 -27.23
CA ASP A 242 13.32 18.57 -28.01
C ASP A 242 11.85 19.04 -27.92
N PRO A 243 11.56 20.20 -27.32
CA PRO A 243 10.19 20.67 -27.11
C PRO A 243 9.44 20.98 -28.40
N ASP A 244 10.15 21.14 -29.52
CA ASP A 244 9.57 21.42 -30.84
C ASP A 244 9.42 20.15 -31.69
N ALA A 245 9.87 18.99 -31.18
CA ALA A 245 9.67 17.71 -31.86
C ALA A 245 8.19 17.29 -31.81
N ALA A 246 7.77 16.54 -32.85
CA ALA A 246 6.42 15.98 -32.89
C ALA A 246 6.22 14.99 -31.74
N LEU A 247 5.10 15.12 -31.02
CA LEU A 247 4.73 14.20 -29.96
C LEU A 247 4.49 12.79 -30.54
N PRO A 248 4.99 11.73 -29.89
CA PRO A 248 4.77 10.37 -30.35
C PRO A 248 3.30 9.99 -30.20
N LEU A 249 2.78 9.21 -31.16
CA LEU A 249 1.47 8.60 -31.05
C LEU A 249 1.53 7.46 -30.01
N LEU A 250 0.70 7.54 -28.98
CA LEU A 250 0.55 6.48 -28.00
C LEU A 250 -0.35 5.37 -28.57
N GLU A 251 0.23 4.22 -28.89
CA GLU A 251 -0.53 3.09 -29.44
C GLU A 251 -1.38 2.36 -28.38
N LYS A 252 -1.01 2.45 -27.10
CA LYS A 252 -1.72 1.79 -25.98
C LYS A 252 -1.62 2.60 -24.69
N ALA A 253 -2.74 2.65 -23.96
CA ALA A 253 -2.74 3.15 -22.59
C ALA A 253 -1.96 2.18 -21.66
N PRO A 254 -1.25 2.71 -20.64
CA PRO A 254 -0.57 1.88 -19.67
C PRO A 254 -1.57 0.98 -18.92
N ALA A 255 -1.17 -0.27 -18.67
CA ALA A 255 -1.99 -1.28 -17.99
C ALA A 255 -1.97 -1.12 -16.46
N VAL A 256 -1.91 0.11 -15.96
CA VAL A 256 -1.93 0.42 -14.53
C VAL A 256 -3.39 0.44 -14.06
N PRO A 257 -3.73 -0.18 -12.91
CA PRO A 257 -5.07 -0.09 -12.36
C PRO A 257 -5.51 1.37 -12.19
N GLU A 258 -6.79 1.65 -12.41
CA GLU A 258 -7.39 2.93 -12.04
C GLU A 258 -7.38 3.09 -10.51
N GLY A 259 -6.32 3.66 -9.94
CA GLY A 259 -6.16 4.03 -8.52
C GLY A 259 -5.93 5.54 -8.40
N PHE A 260 -6.70 6.20 -7.53
CA PHE A 260 -7.17 7.56 -7.75
C PHE A 260 -6.42 8.63 -6.93
N PHE A 261 -5.53 8.27 -6.01
CA PHE A 261 -5.12 9.18 -4.95
C PHE A 261 -4.36 10.44 -5.40
N LEU A 262 -3.54 10.36 -6.44
CA LEU A 262 -2.63 11.45 -6.80
C LEU A 262 -3.20 12.39 -7.89
N ALA A 263 -4.29 11.97 -8.55
CA ALA A 263 -4.97 12.74 -9.58
C ALA A 263 -6.17 13.52 -9.04
N ARG A 264 -6.14 13.97 -7.77
CA ARG A 264 -7.03 15.06 -7.35
C ARG A 264 -6.66 16.28 -8.17
N ILE A 265 -7.32 16.44 -9.31
CA ILE A 265 -7.26 17.63 -10.12
C ILE A 265 -7.82 18.73 -9.22
N ALA A 266 -6.90 19.46 -8.56
CA ALA A 266 -7.21 20.69 -7.86
C ALA A 266 -8.07 21.59 -8.78
N PRO A 267 -8.89 22.49 -8.20
CA PRO A 267 -9.64 23.45 -9.01
C PRO A 267 -8.72 24.17 -10.01
N ALA A 268 -9.29 24.55 -11.15
CA ALA A 268 -8.62 24.93 -12.40
C ALA A 268 -7.62 26.11 -12.31
N GLU A 269 -6.51 25.95 -11.60
CA GLU A 269 -5.46 26.95 -11.48
C GLU A 269 -4.49 26.87 -12.66
N ARG A 270 -4.19 25.67 -13.16
CA ARG A 270 -3.21 25.46 -14.24
C ARG A 270 -3.84 25.39 -15.62
N PHE A 271 -3.02 25.57 -16.66
CA PHE A 271 -3.44 25.29 -18.04
C PHE A 271 -3.86 23.82 -18.19
N PHE A 272 -3.04 22.89 -17.68
CA PHE A 272 -3.34 21.47 -17.66
C PHE A 272 -4.74 21.17 -17.07
N ASP A 273 -5.04 21.69 -15.88
CA ASP A 273 -6.30 21.44 -15.17
C ASP A 273 -7.53 21.88 -15.98
N ARG A 274 -7.42 23.02 -16.70
CA ARG A 274 -8.48 23.54 -17.59
C ARG A 274 -8.69 22.70 -18.84
N VAL A 275 -7.66 22.01 -19.31
CA VAL A 275 -7.72 21.11 -20.47
C VAL A 275 -8.37 19.79 -20.05
N VAL A 276 -7.94 19.20 -18.93
CA VAL A 276 -8.51 17.93 -18.44
C VAL A 276 -10.01 18.02 -18.17
N GLN A 277 -10.50 19.18 -17.71
CA GLN A 277 -11.93 19.42 -17.51
C GLN A 277 -12.76 19.34 -18.80
N ARG A 278 -12.14 19.49 -19.98
CA ARG A 278 -12.80 19.42 -21.29
C ARG A 278 -12.83 18.01 -21.87
N LEU A 279 -11.97 17.12 -21.39
CA LEU A 279 -11.93 15.72 -21.82
C LEU A 279 -13.18 14.99 -21.37
N ASP A 280 -13.63 14.06 -22.21
CA ASP A 280 -14.71 13.14 -21.85
C ASP A 280 -14.28 12.13 -20.78
N ALA A 281 -15.21 11.26 -20.36
CA ALA A 281 -14.95 10.32 -19.28
C ALA A 281 -13.93 9.22 -19.67
N GLU A 282 -13.88 8.83 -20.94
CA GLU A 282 -12.99 7.78 -21.43
C GLU A 282 -11.56 8.33 -21.58
N GLU A 283 -11.42 9.47 -22.25
CA GLU A 283 -10.15 10.20 -22.40
C GLU A 283 -9.53 10.53 -21.04
N ARG A 284 -10.37 11.01 -20.09
CA ARG A 284 -9.91 11.30 -18.73
C ARG A 284 -9.40 10.06 -18.01
N GLY A 285 -10.09 8.92 -18.15
CA GLY A 285 -9.64 7.67 -17.54
C GLY A 285 -8.29 7.19 -18.12
N VAL A 286 -8.04 7.40 -19.41
CA VAL A 286 -6.73 7.13 -20.03
C VAL A 286 -5.65 8.04 -19.45
N LEU A 287 -5.91 9.35 -19.40
CA LEU A 287 -4.98 10.34 -18.86
C LEU A 287 -4.65 10.07 -17.39
N GLU A 288 -5.65 9.70 -16.58
CA GLU A 288 -5.44 9.35 -15.17
C GLU A 288 -4.44 8.20 -15.01
N ARG A 289 -4.53 7.15 -15.82
CA ARG A 289 -3.55 6.04 -15.79
C ARG A 289 -2.15 6.47 -16.22
N GLN A 290 -2.06 7.35 -17.22
CA GLN A 290 -0.77 7.91 -17.66
C GLN A 290 -0.15 8.79 -16.58
N LEU A 291 -0.96 9.60 -15.89
CA LEU A 291 -0.51 10.42 -14.77
C LEU A 291 -0.01 9.53 -13.62
N VAL A 292 -0.72 8.47 -13.25
CA VAL A 292 -0.22 7.54 -12.22
C VAL A 292 1.14 6.98 -12.61
N THR A 293 1.31 6.56 -13.87
CA THR A 293 2.60 6.06 -14.38
C THR A 293 3.71 7.11 -14.24
N LEU A 294 3.46 8.34 -14.68
CA LEU A 294 4.40 9.45 -14.56
C LEU A 294 4.75 9.73 -13.09
N LEU A 295 3.75 9.78 -12.23
CA LEU A 295 3.93 10.16 -10.83
C LEU A 295 4.71 9.10 -10.06
N ASN A 296 4.44 7.82 -10.35
CA ASN A 296 5.25 6.73 -9.83
C ASN A 296 6.70 6.81 -10.33
N ALA A 297 6.92 7.15 -11.61
CA ALA A 297 8.26 7.39 -12.15
C ALA A 297 8.98 8.56 -11.46
N VAL A 298 8.29 9.68 -11.24
CA VAL A 298 8.84 10.85 -10.53
C VAL A 298 9.22 10.46 -9.09
N MET A 299 8.34 9.74 -8.37
CA MET A 299 8.64 9.30 -7.01
C MET A 299 9.89 8.41 -6.95
N VAL A 300 10.03 7.46 -7.88
CA VAL A 300 11.22 6.60 -7.96
C VAL A 300 12.48 7.41 -8.30
N ALA A 301 12.42 8.28 -9.31
CA ALA A 301 13.57 9.07 -9.76
C ALA A 301 14.08 10.03 -8.69
N GLU A 302 13.16 10.63 -7.91
CA GLU A 302 13.49 11.57 -6.84
C GLU A 302 13.71 10.90 -5.48
N SER A 303 13.62 9.57 -5.41
CA SER A 303 13.71 8.80 -4.15
C SER A 303 12.70 9.27 -3.09
N VAL A 304 11.49 9.60 -3.53
CA VAL A 304 10.35 9.96 -2.65
C VAL A 304 9.74 8.68 -2.10
N GLU A 305 9.70 8.56 -0.77
CA GLU A 305 9.02 7.45 -0.11
C GLU A 305 7.50 7.68 -0.16
N PRO A 306 6.69 6.71 -0.63
CA PRO A 306 5.24 6.87 -0.73
C PRO A 306 4.55 7.16 0.62
N GLY A 307 5.17 6.77 1.73
CA GLY A 307 4.71 7.07 3.09
C GLY A 307 4.87 8.52 3.55
N GLU A 308 5.67 9.32 2.86
CA GLU A 308 5.95 10.71 3.22
C GLU A 308 5.04 11.65 2.41
N LEU A 309 3.81 11.83 2.88
CA LEU A 309 2.76 12.56 2.15
C LEU A 309 3.19 13.95 1.67
N GLU A 310 3.93 14.71 2.50
CA GLU A 310 4.40 16.04 2.13
C GLU A 310 5.36 16.00 0.92
N GLN A 311 6.20 14.97 0.84
CA GLN A 311 7.12 14.78 -0.28
C GLN A 311 6.35 14.35 -1.53
N VAL A 312 5.38 13.44 -1.37
CA VAL A 312 4.49 12.99 -2.44
C VAL A 312 3.70 14.18 -3.02
N GLU A 313 3.08 15.01 -2.17
CA GLU A 313 2.33 16.21 -2.59
C GLU A 313 3.22 17.24 -3.30
N ARG A 314 4.47 17.39 -2.87
CA ARG A 314 5.43 18.27 -3.51
C ARG A 314 5.83 17.75 -4.89
N ALA A 315 6.25 16.49 -4.99
CA ALA A 315 6.63 15.85 -6.25
C ALA A 315 5.47 15.88 -7.27
N LEU A 316 4.25 15.63 -6.80
CA LEU A 316 3.02 15.77 -7.59
C LEU A 316 2.84 17.16 -8.20
N ARG A 317 3.02 18.18 -7.37
CA ARG A 317 2.84 19.58 -7.78
C ARG A 317 3.88 19.95 -8.84
N GLU A 318 5.14 19.60 -8.60
CA GLU A 318 6.26 19.87 -9.52
C GLU A 318 6.08 19.14 -10.86
N ALA A 319 5.66 17.87 -10.83
CA ALA A 319 5.34 17.11 -12.04
C ALA A 319 4.20 17.75 -12.84
N ARG A 320 3.14 18.21 -12.16
CA ARG A 320 2.01 18.88 -12.82
C ARG A 320 2.33 20.27 -13.34
N ASP A 321 3.16 21.03 -12.64
CA ASP A 321 3.66 22.32 -13.11
C ASP A 321 4.45 22.13 -14.41
N THR A 322 5.34 21.11 -14.44
CA THR A 322 6.14 20.76 -15.62
C THR A 322 5.26 20.30 -16.79
N LEU A 323 4.29 19.42 -16.55
CA LEU A 323 3.30 19.01 -17.56
C LEU A 323 2.51 20.19 -18.11
N SER A 324 2.07 21.11 -17.24
CA SER A 324 1.31 22.29 -17.65
C SER A 324 2.13 23.18 -18.57
N LEU A 325 3.43 23.40 -18.27
CA LEU A 325 4.32 24.19 -19.11
C LEU A 325 4.54 23.53 -20.47
N GLY A 326 4.82 22.21 -20.49
CA GLY A 326 5.02 21.46 -21.73
C GLY A 326 3.78 21.44 -22.62
N LEU A 327 2.60 21.20 -22.03
CA LEU A 327 1.34 21.18 -22.76
C LEU A 327 0.96 22.58 -23.28
N GLU A 328 1.19 23.64 -22.50
CA GLU A 328 0.97 25.02 -22.94
C GLU A 328 1.87 25.40 -24.10
N HIS A 329 3.15 25.01 -24.08
CA HIS A 329 4.08 25.20 -25.19
C HIS A 329 3.62 24.43 -26.45
N ALA A 330 3.36 23.14 -26.32
CA ALA A 330 2.96 22.27 -27.45
C ALA A 330 1.64 22.71 -28.10
N ALA A 331 0.69 23.19 -27.29
CA ALA A 331 -0.60 23.67 -27.76
C ALA A 331 -0.60 25.16 -28.16
N GLN A 332 0.53 25.87 -28.03
CA GLN A 332 0.63 27.32 -28.25
C GLN A 332 -0.37 28.12 -27.40
N GLY A 333 -0.68 27.63 -26.20
CA GLY A 333 -1.65 28.22 -25.28
C GLY A 333 -3.13 28.03 -25.66
N ASP A 334 -3.46 27.23 -26.68
CA ASP A 334 -4.85 26.92 -27.06
C ASP A 334 -5.39 25.68 -26.32
N PRO A 335 -6.37 25.81 -25.41
CA PRO A 335 -6.94 24.68 -24.68
C PRO A 335 -7.64 23.63 -25.57
N SER A 336 -8.16 24.02 -26.74
CA SER A 336 -8.81 23.09 -27.65
C SER A 336 -7.78 22.21 -28.37
N HIS A 337 -6.67 22.80 -28.81
CA HIS A 337 -5.55 22.07 -29.36
C HIS A 337 -4.92 21.15 -28.30
N ALA A 338 -4.73 21.64 -27.08
CA ALA A 338 -4.21 20.84 -25.97
C ALA A 338 -5.08 19.61 -25.66
N GLY A 339 -6.41 19.75 -25.72
CA GLY A 339 -7.33 18.63 -25.56
C GLY A 339 -7.11 17.55 -26.61
N ALA A 340 -6.91 17.94 -27.87
CA ALA A 340 -6.63 17.02 -28.97
C ALA A 340 -5.23 16.36 -28.90
N LEU A 341 -4.31 16.89 -28.09
CA LEU A 341 -3.02 16.25 -27.81
C LEU A 341 -3.11 15.20 -26.69
N LEU A 342 -4.14 15.28 -25.84
CA LEU A 342 -4.37 14.35 -24.72
C LEU A 342 -5.40 13.27 -25.03
N ALA A 343 -6.30 13.53 -25.99
CA ALA A 343 -7.24 12.56 -26.55
C ALA A 343 -6.55 11.64 -27.56
#